data_AF-A0A1B8TXR5-F1
#
_entry.id   AF-A0A1B8TXR5-F1
#
_cell.length_a   1.000
_cell.length_b   1.000
_cell.length_c   1.000
_cell.angle_alpha   90.00
_cell.angle_beta   90.00
_cell.angle_gamma   90.00
#
_symmetry.space_group_name_H-M   'P 1'
#
loop_
_entity.id
_entity.type
_entity.pdbx_description
1 polymer ?
#
loop_
_entity_poly.entity_id
_entity_poly.type
_entity_poly.pdbx_seq_one_letter_code
_entity_poly.pdbx_strand_id
1 'polypeptide(L)'
;MCIKWFKVIVRRLYYYLFLIIFSRYGKLVAQEPIDSQGWNGMYQGKLLPSDDYWFNITLIPADTTKPTINKKGNFSLLRKQ
;
A
#
# COMPACT_ATOMS: atom_id res chain seq x y z
N MET A 1 -2.11 13.92 -7.24
CA MET A 1 -3.58 13.91 -7.12
C MET A 1 -4.10 12.66 -7.86
N CYS A 2 -4.08 11.50 -7.22
CA CYS A 2 -4.51 10.22 -7.84
C CYS A 2 -5.07 9.21 -6.82
N ILE A 3 -4.71 9.34 -5.54
CA ILE A 3 -5.05 8.35 -4.49
C ILE A 3 -6.31 8.71 -3.68
N LYS A 4 -6.79 9.97 -3.74
CA LYS A 4 -7.96 10.40 -2.93
C LYS A 4 -9.29 9.77 -3.36
N TRP A 5 -9.50 9.49 -4.65
CA TRP A 5 -10.74 8.86 -5.15
C TRP A 5 -10.82 7.35 -4.88
N PHE A 6 -9.66 6.68 -4.80
CA PHE A 6 -9.58 5.25 -4.48
C PHE A 6 -10.11 4.94 -3.06
N LYS A 7 -10.04 5.92 -2.15
CA LYS A 7 -10.41 5.76 -0.73
C LYS A 7 -11.92 5.64 -0.49
N VAL A 8 -12.77 6.26 -1.33
CA VAL A 8 -14.23 6.30 -1.10
C VAL A 8 -14.93 5.03 -1.58
N ILE A 9 -14.57 4.53 -2.77
CA ILE A 9 -15.21 3.34 -3.36
C ILE A 9 -14.81 2.07 -2.60
N VAL A 10 -13.54 1.97 -2.19
CA VAL A 10 -13.01 0.79 -1.50
C VAL A 10 -13.59 0.64 -0.09
N ARG A 11 -13.82 1.73 0.63
CA ARG A 11 -14.41 1.72 1.98
C ARG A 11 -15.81 1.12 2.07
N ARG A 12 -16.59 1.16 0.99
CA ARG A 12 -17.95 0.59 0.99
C ARG A 12 -17.97 -0.91 0.80
N LEU A 13 -16.92 -1.48 0.23
CA LEU A 13 -16.90 -2.89 -0.20
C LEU A 13 -16.01 -3.77 0.69
N TYR A 14 -15.05 -3.16 1.40
CA TYR A 14 -14.04 -3.86 2.18
C TYR A 14 -13.91 -3.26 3.57
N TYR A 15 -13.97 -4.12 4.59
CA TYR A 15 -13.92 -3.74 6.00
C TYR A 15 -12.50 -3.46 6.47
N TYR A 16 -11.52 -4.22 5.96
CA TYR A 16 -10.13 -4.08 6.36
C TYR A 16 -9.21 -4.24 5.15
N LEU A 17 -8.25 -3.33 5.05
CA LEU A 17 -7.22 -3.39 4.04
C LEU A 17 -5.86 -3.16 4.67
N PHE A 18 -4.91 -4.02 4.33
CA PHE A 18 -3.56 -3.96 4.87
C PHE A 18 -2.54 -3.86 3.75
N LEU A 19 -1.77 -2.77 3.73
CA LEU A 19 -0.72 -2.52 2.76
C LEU A 19 0.64 -2.81 3.40
N ILE A 20 1.41 -3.66 2.74
CA ILE A 20 2.78 -3.98 3.11
C ILE A 20 3.68 -3.59 1.94
N ILE A 21 4.75 -2.84 2.20
CA ILE A 21 5.70 -2.40 1.18
C ILE A 21 7.09 -2.94 1.51
N PHE A 22 7.75 -3.46 0.50
CA PHE A 22 9.09 -4.01 0.55
C PHE A 22 10.03 -3.25 -0.38
N SER A 23 11.29 -3.09 0.02
CA SER A 23 12.35 -2.67 -0.90
C SER A 23 12.74 -3.81 -1.86
N ARG A 24 13.49 -3.51 -2.92
CA ARG A 24 14.12 -4.50 -3.82
C ARG A 24 14.94 -5.59 -3.13
N TYR A 25 15.41 -5.34 -1.92
CA TYR A 25 16.18 -6.29 -1.12
C TYR A 25 15.29 -7.16 -0.22
N GLY A 26 13.97 -7.06 -0.36
CA GLY A 26 12.98 -7.79 0.46
C GLY A 26 12.79 -7.21 1.86
N LYS A 27 13.36 -6.03 2.17
CA LYS A 27 13.20 -5.41 3.49
C LYS A 27 11.82 -4.77 3.61
N LEU A 28 11.10 -5.06 4.70
CA LEU A 28 9.86 -4.38 5.04
C LEU A 28 10.12 -2.89 5.33
N VAL A 29 9.53 -2.01 4.53
CA VAL A 29 9.70 -0.54 4.64
C VAL A 29 8.42 0.20 5.01
N ALA A 30 7.25 -0.43 4.88
CA ALA A 30 6.00 0.14 5.37
C ALA A 30 4.99 -0.97 5.66
N GLN A 31 4.17 -0.75 6.68
CA GLN A 31 3.03 -1.60 6.99
C GLN A 31 1.93 -0.71 7.54
N GLU A 32 0.92 -0.45 6.73
CA GLU A 32 -0.08 0.57 7.03
C GLU A 32 -1.49 0.10 6.63
N PRO A 33 -2.52 0.37 7.44
CA PRO A 33 -3.90 0.22 7.00
C PRO A 33 -4.22 1.25 5.90
N ILE A 34 -5.14 0.93 4.99
CA ILE A 34 -5.54 1.87 3.91
C ILE A 34 -6.11 3.19 4.43
N ASP A 35 -6.61 3.19 5.66
CA ASP A 35 -7.18 4.36 6.30
C ASP A 35 -6.13 5.38 6.72
N SER A 36 -4.87 4.95 6.81
CA SER A 36 -3.72 5.84 6.98
C SER A 36 -3.61 6.85 5.84
N GLN A 37 -2.68 7.79 5.99
CA GLN A 37 -2.31 8.72 4.92
C GLN A 37 -1.62 8.03 3.73
N GLY A 38 -1.30 6.74 3.87
CA GLY A 38 -0.46 6.00 2.94
C GLY A 38 1.02 6.24 3.17
N TRP A 39 1.85 5.46 2.49
CA TRP A 39 3.29 5.58 2.59
C TRP A 39 3.82 6.74 1.74
N ASN A 40 4.64 7.60 2.34
CA ASN A 40 5.19 8.82 1.71
C ASN A 40 6.61 8.63 1.15
N GLY A 41 7.13 7.39 1.11
CA GLY A 41 8.49 7.11 0.66
C GLY A 41 9.57 7.30 1.74
N MET A 42 9.20 7.42 3.02
CA MET A 42 10.13 7.46 4.15
C MET A 42 10.12 6.16 4.94
N TYR A 43 11.26 5.78 5.49
CA TYR A 43 11.37 4.67 6.42
C TYR A 43 12.29 5.06 7.58
N GLN A 44 11.79 4.93 8.82
CA GLN A 44 12.52 5.29 10.04
C GLN A 44 13.09 6.73 10.00
N GLY A 45 12.29 7.68 9.53
CA GLY A 45 12.70 9.08 9.40
C GLY A 45 13.66 9.40 8.23
N LYS A 46 14.10 8.39 7.48
CA LYS A 46 14.98 8.55 6.32
C LYS A 46 14.20 8.48 5.02
N LEU A 47 14.53 9.37 4.07
CA LEU A 47 14.01 9.29 2.71
C LEU A 47 14.62 8.08 2.01
N LEU A 48 13.77 7.22 1.47
CA LEU A 48 14.24 6.09 0.68
C LEU A 48 14.66 6.53 -0.73
N PRO A 49 15.64 5.82 -1.33
CA PRO A 49 16.20 6.15 -2.64
C PRO A 49 15.19 5.94 -3.76
N SER A 50 15.50 6.54 -4.92
CA SER A 50 14.79 6.29 -6.17
C SER A 50 15.13 4.87 -6.62
N ASP A 51 14.21 3.92 -6.41
CA ASP A 51 14.43 2.50 -6.67
C ASP A 51 13.09 1.78 -6.84
N ASP A 52 13.12 0.47 -7.09
CA ASP A 52 11.94 -0.38 -7.16
C ASP A 52 11.48 -0.89 -5.80
N TYR A 53 10.16 -0.88 -5.62
CA TYR A 53 9.47 -1.31 -4.42
C TYR A 53 8.34 -2.25 -4.79
N TRP A 54 8.10 -3.22 -3.92
CA TRP A 54 7.01 -4.18 -4.06
C TRP A 54 5.96 -3.89 -3.00
N PHE A 55 4.70 -4.06 -3.37
CA PHE A 55 3.61 -3.99 -2.42
C PHE A 55 2.81 -5.29 -2.38
N ASN A 56 2.26 -5.58 -1.21
CA ASN A 56 1.24 -6.58 -1.01
C ASN A 56 0.06 -5.92 -0.29
N ILE A 57 -1.13 -6.05 -0.86
CA ILE A 57 -2.38 -5.54 -0.31
C ILE A 57 -3.29 -6.72 -0.03
N THR A 58 -3.74 -6.83 1.21
CA THR A 58 -4.80 -7.77 1.61
C THR A 58 -6.11 -7.00 1.74
N LEU A 59 -7.14 -7.43 1.02
CA LEU A 59 -8.47 -6.84 1.00
C LEU A 59 -9.45 -7.81 1.65
N ILE A 60 -9.96 -7.46 2.83
CA ILE A 60 -10.97 -8.23 3.54
C ILE A 60 -12.34 -7.62 3.22
N PRO A 61 -13.21 -8.32 2.47
CA PRO A 61 -14.53 -7.81 2.11
C PRO A 61 -15.38 -7.62 3.37
N ALA A 62 -16.28 -6.62 3.33
CA ALA A 62 -17.28 -6.45 4.38
C ALA A 62 -18.36 -7.54 4.32
N ASP A 63 -18.58 -8.09 3.13
CA ASP A 63 -19.42 -9.25 2.88
C ASP A 63 -18.63 -10.54 3.14
N THR A 64 -18.99 -11.26 4.20
CA THR A 64 -18.31 -12.50 4.62
C THR A 64 -18.51 -13.66 3.64
N THR A 65 -19.41 -13.55 2.67
CA THR A 65 -19.58 -14.54 1.60
C THR A 65 -18.50 -14.43 0.51
N LYS A 66 -17.78 -13.29 0.47
CA LYS A 66 -16.72 -13.05 -0.51
C LYS A 66 -15.37 -13.48 0.04
N PRO A 67 -14.48 -14.01 -0.80
CA PRO A 67 -13.14 -14.37 -0.38
C PRO A 67 -12.29 -13.12 -0.12
N THR A 68 -11.30 -13.27 0.76
CA THR A 68 -10.23 -12.29 0.93
C THR A 68 -9.40 -12.22 -0.36
N ILE A 69 -9.12 -11.01 -0.84
CA ILE A 69 -8.35 -10.79 -2.05
C ILE A 69 -6.95 -10.31 -1.67
N ASN A 70 -5.92 -10.99 -2.17
CA ASN A 70 -4.54 -10.52 -2.06
C ASN A 70 -4.07 -9.99 -3.41
N LYS A 71 -3.56 -8.76 -3.43
CA LYS A 71 -3.00 -8.11 -4.62
C LYS A 71 -1.54 -7.78 -4.36
N LYS A 72 -0.68 -8.20 -5.28
CA LYS A 72 0.76 -7.91 -5.26
C LYS A 72 1.12 -7.15 -6.52
N GLY A 73 2.12 -6.29 -6.42
CA GLY A 73 2.67 -5.57 -7.56
C GLY A 73 3.96 -4.85 -7.19
N ASN A 74 4.55 -4.18 -8.16
CA ASN A 74 5.74 -3.35 -7.97
C ASN A 74 5.52 -1.96 -8.55
N PHE A 75 6.29 -1.00 -8.03
CA PHE A 75 6.36 0.37 -8.53
C PHE A 75 7.76 0.93 -8.27
N SER A 76 8.19 1.84 -9.12
CA SER A 76 9.44 2.57 -8.94
C SER A 76 9.15 3.89 -8.22
N LEU A 77 9.87 4.17 -7.14
CA LEU A 77 9.88 5.49 -6.52
C LEU A 77 10.77 6.39 -7.36
N LEU A 78 10.22 7.48 -7.89
CA LEU A 78 10.97 8.50 -8.61
C LEU A 78 11.14 9.74 -7.73
N ARG A 79 12.38 10.14 -7.47
CA ARG A 79 12.69 11.43 -6.81
C ARG A 79 13.03 12.44 -7.89
N LYS A 80 12.27 13.54 -7.95
CA LYS A 80 12.71 14.71 -8.72
C LYS A 80 13.90 15.32 -7.99
N GLN A 81 15.03 15.38 -8.67
CA GLN A 81 16.18 16.18 -8.27
C GLN A 81 15.90 17.66 -8.53
#